data_AF-A0A842SC15-F1
#
_entry.id   AF-A0A842SC15-F1
#
_cell.length_a   1.000
_cell.length_b   1.000
_cell.length_c   1.000
_cell.angle_alpha   90.00
_cell.angle_beta   90.00
_cell.angle_gamma   90.00
#
_symmetry.space_group_name_H-M   'P 1'
#
loop_
_entity.id
_entity.type
_entity.pdbx_description
1 polymer ?
#
loop_
_entity_poly.entity_id
_entity_poly.type
_entity_poly.pdbx_seq_one_letter_code
_entity_poly.pdbx_strand_id
1 'polypeptide(L)'
;MENKFSEDIQKNVDIILENIQKWNKLFHIKCEFFLEGWAIFLKEKNLYPRKIVIFKPYDTIYHTIKSYELNISPSDIDEHEELIAIDNIKSVSELMRELREIIYGKDLFHSAQRILEDGIKKTT
;
A
#
# COMPACT_ATOMS: atom_id res chain seq x y z
N MET A 1 3.82 22.26 -17.87
CA MET A 1 4.35 22.15 -16.49
C MET A 1 3.24 21.57 -15.64
N GLU A 2 3.42 20.34 -15.20
CA GLU A 2 3.54 19.99 -13.77
C GLU A 2 2.19 19.64 -13.12
N ASN A 3 1.55 18.57 -13.59
CA ASN A 3 0.39 17.98 -12.89
C ASN A 3 0.71 17.77 -11.39
N LYS A 4 1.96 17.39 -11.06
CA LYS A 4 2.47 17.26 -9.69
C LYS A 4 2.29 18.48 -8.77
N PHE A 5 2.16 19.70 -9.31
CA PHE A 5 2.00 20.92 -8.52
C PHE A 5 0.62 21.56 -8.66
N SER A 6 -0.35 20.89 -9.29
CA SER A 6 -1.72 21.43 -9.30
C SER A 6 -2.25 21.51 -7.88
N GLU A 7 -2.94 22.62 -7.55
CA GLU A 7 -3.51 22.83 -6.22
C GLU A 7 -4.50 21.72 -5.86
N ASP A 8 -5.25 21.22 -6.85
CA ASP A 8 -6.21 20.12 -6.66
C ASP A 8 -5.52 18.80 -6.29
N ILE A 9 -4.38 18.49 -6.92
CA ILE A 9 -3.60 17.29 -6.62
C ILE A 9 -2.99 17.40 -5.23
N GLN A 10 -2.39 18.55 -4.89
CA GLN A 10 -1.82 18.78 -3.56
C GLN A 10 -2.89 18.65 -2.48
N LYS A 11 -4.04 19.31 -2.66
CA LYS A 11 -5.16 19.22 -1.72
C LYS A 11 -5.66 17.79 -1.53
N ASN A 12 -5.73 17.00 -2.61
CA ASN A 12 -6.14 15.61 -2.53
C ASN A 12 -5.13 14.76 -1.74
N VAL A 13 -3.84 14.94 -2.02
CA VAL A 13 -2.74 14.27 -1.30
C VAL A 13 -2.75 14.66 0.17
N ASP A 14 -2.94 15.94 0.50
CA ASP A 14 -2.99 16.44 1.88
C ASP A 14 -4.13 15.81 2.67
N ILE A 15 -5.34 15.76 2.10
CA ILE A 15 -6.50 15.09 2.73
C ILE A 15 -6.17 13.62 3.03
N ILE A 16 -5.53 12.92 2.09
CA ILE A 16 -5.17 11.52 2.26
C ILE A 16 -4.08 11.38 3.33
N LEU A 17 -3.04 12.22 3.30
CA LEU A 17 -1.95 12.20 4.26
C LEU A 17 -2.43 12.49 5.68
N GLU A 18 -3.26 13.51 5.90
CA GLU A 18 -3.86 13.81 7.21
C GLU A 18 -4.57 12.58 7.80
N ASN A 19 -5.32 11.86 6.95
CA ASN A 19 -6.00 10.64 7.37
C ASN A 19 -5.06 9.48 7.66
N ILE A 20 -3.91 9.39 6.97
CA ILE A 20 -2.94 8.31 7.13
C ILE A 20 -1.98 8.56 8.30
N GLN A 21 -1.70 9.82 8.61
CA GLN A 21 -0.78 10.22 9.69
C GLN A 21 -1.18 9.67 11.07
N LYS A 22 -2.45 9.32 11.29
CA LYS A 22 -2.88 8.63 12.52
C LYS A 22 -2.17 7.30 12.77
N TRP A 23 -1.59 6.68 11.74
CA TRP A 23 -0.81 5.44 11.83
C TRP A 23 0.71 5.67 11.84
N ASN A 24 1.19 6.90 12.00
CA ASN A 24 2.61 7.24 12.00
C ASN A 24 3.43 6.57 13.13
N LYS A 25 2.78 6.04 14.17
CA LYS A 25 3.43 5.24 15.22
C LYS A 25 3.78 3.84 14.71
N LEU A 26 2.96 3.27 13.84
CA LEU A 26 3.12 1.93 13.27
C LEU A 26 3.96 1.95 11.99
N PHE A 27 3.83 3.01 11.19
CA PHE A 27 4.46 3.10 9.88
C PHE A 27 5.33 4.35 9.74
N HIS A 28 6.44 4.23 9.03
CA HIS A 28 7.08 5.34 8.34
C HIS A 28 6.27 5.65 7.08
N ILE A 29 5.75 6.87 7.01
CA ILE A 29 4.90 7.34 5.91
C ILE A 29 5.72 8.30 5.05
N LYS A 30 5.80 8.04 3.74
CA LYS A 30 6.50 8.89 2.78
C LYS A 30 5.62 9.10 1.55
N CYS A 31 5.46 10.33 1.11
CA CYS A 31 4.83 10.65 -0.17
C CYS A 31 5.90 10.99 -1.21
N GLU A 32 5.76 10.48 -2.42
CA GLU A 32 6.62 10.81 -3.55
C GLU A 32 5.79 11.09 -4.79
N PHE A 33 6.25 12.04 -5.59
CA PHE A 33 5.65 12.42 -6.86
C PHE A 33 6.53 11.92 -8.01
N PHE A 34 5.90 11.23 -8.95
CA PHE A 34 6.52 10.68 -10.15
C PHE A 34 6.00 11.42 -11.38
N LEU A 35 6.52 11.05 -12.55
CA LEU A 35 6.09 11.61 -13.82
C LEU A 35 4.63 11.25 -14.15
N GLU A 36 4.22 10.01 -13.82
CA GLU A 36 2.91 9.46 -14.19
C GLU A 36 1.85 9.57 -13.08
N GLY A 37 2.26 9.94 -11.86
CA GLY A 37 1.35 9.99 -10.71
C GLY A 37 2.09 10.26 -9.41
N TRP A 38 1.44 9.98 -8.30
CA TRP A 38 2.03 10.06 -6.96
C TRP A 38 1.80 8.78 -6.19
N ALA A 39 2.66 8.51 -5.22
CA ALA A 39 2.52 7.40 -4.31
C ALA A 39 2.68 7.81 -2.85
N ILE A 40 1.99 7.10 -1.97
CA ILE A 40 2.20 7.14 -0.53
C ILE A 40 2.66 5.76 -0.09
N PHE A 41 3.84 5.71 0.50
CA PHE A 41 4.47 4.52 1.03
C PHE A 41 4.28 4.49 2.55
N LEU A 42 3.81 3.35 3.06
CA LEU A 42 3.74 3.05 4.48
C LEU A 42 4.65 1.85 4.73
N LYS A 43 5.81 2.08 5.36
CA LYS A 43 6.74 1.01 5.77
C LYS A 43 6.61 0.76 7.27
N GLU A 44 6.24 -0.46 7.66
CA GLU A 44 6.07 -0.81 9.06
C GLU A 44 7.40 -0.71 9.82
N LYS A 45 7.35 -0.21 11.07
CA LYS A 45 8.56 0.05 11.87
C LYS A 45 9.07 -1.17 12.65
N ASN A 46 8.27 -2.24 12.73
CA ASN A 46 8.52 -3.40 13.60
C ASN A 46 9.26 -4.55 12.88
N LEU A 47 9.54 -5.62 13.65
CA LEU A 47 10.38 -6.78 13.26
C LEU A 47 9.93 -7.52 12.00
N TYR A 48 8.66 -7.39 11.59
CA TYR A 48 8.12 -7.98 10.37
C TYR A 48 7.77 -6.85 9.40
N PRO A 49 8.73 -6.40 8.57
CA PRO A 49 8.56 -5.18 7.81
C PRO A 49 7.54 -5.40 6.69
N ARG A 50 6.31 -4.90 6.86
CA ARG A 50 5.34 -4.77 5.78
C ARG A 50 5.50 -3.44 5.06
N LYS A 51 5.25 -3.42 3.76
CA LYS A 51 5.19 -2.21 2.94
C LYS A 51 3.85 -2.12 2.23
N ILE A 52 3.11 -1.06 2.50
CA ILE A 52 1.87 -0.74 1.80
C ILE A 52 2.16 0.45 0.87
N VAL A 53 1.72 0.35 -0.38
CA VAL A 53 1.87 1.38 -1.41
C VAL A 53 0.50 1.78 -1.88
N ILE A 54 0.17 3.05 -1.74
CA ILE A 54 -0.98 3.68 -2.37
C ILE A 54 -0.47 4.41 -3.59
N PHE A 55 -1.02 4.16 -4.77
CA PHE A 55 -0.63 4.85 -6.00
C PHE A 55 -1.83 5.46 -6.70
N LYS A 56 -1.63 6.64 -7.28
CA LYS A 56 -2.62 7.34 -8.09
C LYS A 56 -1.95 7.95 -9.34
N PRO A 57 -2.29 7.48 -10.54
CA PRO A 57 -1.95 8.18 -11.78
C PRO A 57 -2.60 9.56 -11.82
N TYR A 58 -1.94 10.54 -12.44
CA TYR A 58 -2.54 11.89 -12.59
C TYR A 58 -3.75 11.89 -13.51
N ASP A 59 -3.72 11.06 -14.56
CA ASP A 59 -4.71 11.09 -15.64
C ASP A 59 -5.90 10.15 -15.37
N THR A 60 -6.01 9.61 -14.15
CA THR A 60 -7.08 8.69 -13.77
C THR A 60 -7.76 9.09 -12.47
N ILE A 61 -9.01 8.66 -12.32
CA ILE A 61 -9.80 8.94 -11.11
C ILE A 61 -9.56 7.93 -9.99
N TYR A 62 -8.93 6.80 -10.26
CA TYR A 62 -8.79 5.71 -9.31
C TYR A 62 -7.46 5.74 -8.55
N HIS A 63 -7.42 4.99 -7.46
CA HIS A 63 -6.22 4.65 -6.70
C HIS A 63 -6.00 3.14 -6.78
N THR A 64 -4.78 2.72 -6.49
CA THR A 64 -4.44 1.33 -6.22
C THR A 64 -3.80 1.21 -4.84
N ILE A 65 -4.02 0.10 -4.15
CA ILE A 65 -3.29 -0.27 -2.94
C ILE A 65 -2.61 -1.60 -3.18
N LYS A 66 -1.32 -1.68 -2.88
CA LYS A 66 -0.57 -2.94 -2.85
C LYS A 66 0.10 -3.11 -1.50
N SER A 67 0.01 -4.31 -0.93
CA SER A 67 0.72 -4.67 0.31
C SER A 67 1.74 -5.75 0.02
N TYR A 68 2.92 -5.58 0.62
CA TYR A 68 4.06 -6.45 0.46
C TYR A 68 4.60 -6.88 1.81
N GLU A 69 4.98 -8.13 1.90
CA GLU A 69 5.92 -8.62 2.90
C GLU A 69 7.34 -8.33 2.42
N LEU A 70 8.16 -7.76 3.29
CA LEU A 70 9.58 -7.54 3.01
C LEU A 70 10.38 -8.66 3.69
N ASN A 71 11.03 -9.49 2.89
CA ASN A 71 11.97 -10.46 3.38
C ASN A 71 13.35 -9.80 3.51
N ILE A 72 13.87 -9.74 4.74
CA ILE A 72 15.26 -9.32 4.96
C ILE A 72 16.14 -10.53 4.64
N SER A 73 16.57 -10.64 3.39
CA SER A 73 17.61 -11.60 3.01
C SER A 73 18.97 -11.17 3.58
N PRO A 74 19.81 -12.10 4.06
CA PRO A 74 21.21 -11.83 4.38
C PRO A 74 22.05 -11.32 3.19
N SER A 75 21.54 -11.43 1.96
CA SER A 75 22.21 -11.00 0.72
C SER A 75 21.86 -9.58 0.27
N ASP A 76 21.13 -8.79 1.07
CA ASP A 76 20.65 -7.43 0.73
C ASP A 76 19.76 -7.35 -0.53
N ILE A 77 19.27 -8.49 -1.03
CA ILE A 77 18.24 -8.52 -2.06
C ILE A 77 16.90 -8.41 -1.34
N ASP A 78 16.26 -7.24 -1.40
CA ASP A 78 14.90 -7.04 -0.90
C ASP A 78 13.94 -7.93 -1.71
N GLU A 79 13.71 -9.15 -1.24
CA GLU A 79 12.66 -10.01 -1.78
C GLU A 79 11.32 -9.49 -1.26
N HIS A 80 10.46 -9.08 -2.20
CA HIS A 80 9.13 -8.59 -1.90
C HIS A 80 8.12 -9.66 -2.31
N GLU A 81 7.35 -10.19 -1.35
CA GLU A 81 6.18 -11.00 -1.67
C GLU A 81 4.93 -10.13 -1.66
N GLU A 82 4.18 -10.11 -2.77
CA GLU A 82 2.89 -9.43 -2.81
C GLU A 82 1.85 -10.22 -2.01
N LEU A 83 1.31 -9.57 -0.98
CA LEU A 83 0.27 -10.11 -0.11
C LEU A 83 -1.12 -9.86 -0.71
N ILE A 84 -1.34 -8.64 -1.21
CA ILE A 84 -2.59 -8.25 -1.86
C ILE A 84 -2.38 -7.06 -2.80
N ALA A 85 -3.14 -7.04 -3.89
CA ALA A 85 -3.30 -5.88 -4.76
C ALA A 85 -4.80 -5.57 -4.93
N ILE A 86 -5.17 -4.31 -4.71
CA ILE A 86 -6.53 -3.81 -4.89
C ILE A 86 -6.46 -2.64 -5.87
N ASP A 87 -7.05 -2.83 -7.04
CA ASP A 87 -7.10 -1.85 -8.11
C ASP A 87 -8.45 -1.12 -8.19
N ASN A 88 -8.49 -0.03 -8.94
CA ASN A 88 -9.72 0.70 -9.29
C ASN A 88 -10.52 1.27 -8.10
N ILE A 89 -9.85 1.73 -7.04
CA ILE A 89 -10.49 2.39 -5.89
C ILE A 89 -10.90 3.82 -6.27
N LYS A 90 -12.20 4.12 -6.34
CA LYS A 90 -12.70 5.35 -7.00
C LYS A 90 -12.89 6.54 -6.06
N SER A 91 -12.83 6.33 -4.75
CA SER A 91 -13.07 7.39 -3.76
C SER A 91 -12.10 7.34 -2.59
N VAL A 92 -11.87 8.49 -1.96
CA VAL A 92 -11.04 8.58 -0.74
C VAL A 92 -11.67 7.79 0.40
N SER A 93 -13.01 7.78 0.54
CA SER A 93 -13.70 6.98 1.56
C SER A 93 -13.45 5.48 1.39
N GLU A 94 -13.49 4.98 0.16
CA GLU A 94 -13.20 3.59 -0.17
C GLU A 94 -11.73 3.27 0.08
N LEU A 95 -10.81 4.14 -0.36
CA LEU A 95 -9.38 4.04 -0.08
C LEU A 95 -9.11 3.90 1.43
N MET A 96 -9.74 4.74 2.25
CA MET A 96 -9.55 4.71 3.70
C MET A 96 -10.19 3.49 4.38
N ARG A 97 -11.22 2.90 3.78
CA ARG A 97 -11.80 1.62 4.24
C ARG A 97 -10.82 0.49 3.95
N GLU A 98 -10.41 0.34 2.69
CA GLU A 98 -9.49 -0.73 2.26
C GLU A 98 -8.15 -0.66 2.99
N LEU A 99 -7.57 0.53 3.09
CA LEU A 99 -6.30 0.73 3.81
C LEU A 99 -6.41 0.33 5.28
N ARG A 100 -7.53 0.64 5.94
CA ARG A 100 -7.75 0.27 7.35
C ARG A 100 -7.86 -1.23 7.52
N GLU A 101 -8.58 -1.91 6.63
CA GLU A 101 -8.68 -3.37 6.65
C GLU A 101 -7.29 -4.02 6.44
N ILE A 102 -6.49 -3.50 5.52
CA ILE A 102 -5.10 -3.96 5.29
C ILE A 102 -4.23 -3.72 6.53
N ILE A 103 -4.27 -2.52 7.12
CA ILE A 103 -3.51 -2.23 8.35
C ILE A 103 -3.89 -3.19 9.49
N TYR A 104 -5.16 -3.58 9.57
CA TYR A 104 -5.65 -4.56 10.54
C TYR A 104 -5.48 -6.03 10.11
N GLY A 105 -4.73 -6.29 9.03
CA GLY A 105 -4.24 -7.61 8.68
C GLY A 105 -5.04 -8.36 7.62
N LYS A 106 -5.96 -7.71 6.90
CA LYS A 106 -6.67 -8.33 5.76
C LYS A 106 -5.70 -8.99 4.76
N ASP A 107 -4.57 -8.33 4.49
CA ASP A 107 -3.50 -8.81 3.63
C ASP A 107 -2.81 -10.07 4.17
N LEU A 108 -2.49 -10.08 5.46
CA LEU A 108 -1.89 -11.21 6.17
C LEU A 108 -2.80 -12.44 6.19
N PHE A 109 -4.10 -12.24 6.49
CA PHE A 109 -5.07 -13.33 6.48
C PHE A 109 -5.23 -13.92 5.08
N HIS A 110 -5.26 -13.07 4.04
CA HIS A 110 -5.36 -13.51 2.66
C HIS A 110 -4.15 -14.36 2.24
N SER A 111 -2.94 -13.91 2.58
CA SER A 111 -1.71 -14.65 2.33
C SER A 111 -1.68 -16.00 3.06
N ALA A 112 -2.04 -16.01 4.36
CA ALA A 112 -2.09 -17.24 5.15
C ALA A 112 -3.09 -18.27 4.56
N GLN A 113 -4.25 -17.81 4.10
CA GLN A 113 -5.23 -18.69 3.44
C GLN A 113 -4.67 -19.27 2.14
N ARG A 114 -4.02 -18.45 1.29
CA ARG A 114 -3.38 -18.91 0.05
C ARG A 114 -2.35 -20.01 0.32
N ILE A 115 -1.49 -19.82 1.33
CA ILE A 115 -0.47 -20.79 1.73
C ILE A 115 -1.11 -22.12 2.16
N LEU A 116 -2.19 -22.06 2.93
CA LEU A 116 -2.93 -23.26 3.36
C LEU A 116 -3.53 -24.02 2.18
N GLU A 117 -4.16 -23.32 1.24
CA GLU A 117 -4.78 -23.92 0.05
C GLU A 117 -3.73 -24.59 -0.86
N ASP A 118 -2.58 -23.96 -1.05
CA ASP A 118 -1.50 -24.51 -1.85
C ASP A 118 -0.79 -25.69 -1.18
N GLY A 119 -0.73 -25.70 0.15
CA GLY A 119 -0.27 -26.86 0.93
C GLY A 119 -1.16 -28.09 0.72
N ILE A 120 -2.49 -27.91 0.78
CA ILE A 120 -3.46 -29.00 0.59
C ILE A 120 -3.35 -29.62 -0.81
N LYS A 121 -3.20 -28.79 -1.85
CA LYS A 121 -3.05 -29.25 -3.25
C LYS A 121 -1.79 -30.07 -3.51
N LYS A 122 -0.72 -29.90 -2.71
CA LYS A 122 0.52 -30.68 -2.86
C LYS A 122 0.46 -32.07 -2.22
N THR A 123 -0.51 -32.29 -1.33
CA THR A 123 -0.73 -33.56 -0.62
C THR A 123 -1.85 -34.44 -1.22
N THR A 124 -2.53 -33.97 -2.26
CA THR A 124 -3.61 -34.70 -2.97
C THR A 124 -3.16 -35.06 -4.37
#